data_AF-A0AB39NUJ1-F1
#
_entry.id   AF-A0AB39NUJ1-F1
#
_cell.length_a   1.000
_cell.length_b   1.000
_cell.length_c   1.000
_cell.angle_alpha   90.00
_cell.angle_beta   90.00
_cell.angle_gamma   90.00
#
_symmetry.space_group_name_H-M   'P 1'
#
loop_
_entity.id
_entity.type
_entity.pdbx_description
1 polymer ?
#
loop_
_entity_poly.entity_id
_entity_poly.type
_entity_poly.pdbx_seq_one_letter_code
_entity_poly.pdbx_strand_id
1 'polypeptide(L)'
;MHLSVQWRPRPLEVVRNRTSTNITTNYSKTGGSTVSVRVGYGLGSSTVYSSYFSIASGQTKGKTWNKTGDYYCSSSTGLLNYSGGTFQTPSAHC
;
A
#
# COMPACT_ATOMS: atom_id res chain seq x y z
N MET A 1 -11.38 -13.17 -22.23
CA MET A 1 -11.36 -11.76 -21.77
C MET A 1 -10.40 -11.66 -20.60
N HIS A 2 -9.16 -11.23 -20.82
CA HIS A 2 -8.19 -11.00 -19.74
C HIS A 2 -8.56 -9.65 -19.09
N LEU A 3 -9.28 -9.68 -17.95
CA LEU A 3 -9.48 -8.48 -17.13
C LEU A 3 -8.16 -8.17 -16.42
N SER A 4 -7.25 -7.49 -17.12
CA SER A 4 -6.03 -6.96 -16.51
C SER A 4 -6.42 -5.90 -15.49
N VAL A 5 -6.47 -6.29 -14.22
CA VAL A 5 -6.64 -5.35 -13.11
C VAL A 5 -5.37 -4.53 -13.03
N GLN A 6 -5.36 -3.39 -13.72
CA GLN A 6 -4.20 -2.50 -13.77
C GLN A 6 -4.15 -1.68 -12.48
N TRP A 7 -3.17 -1.99 -11.65
CA TRP A 7 -2.85 -1.23 -10.45
C TRP A 7 -1.68 -0.30 -10.74
N ARG A 8 -1.83 0.96 -10.34
CA ARG A 8 -0.72 1.90 -10.29
C ARG A 8 -0.31 2.08 -8.83
N PRO A 9 0.81 1.49 -8.40
CA PRO A 9 1.39 1.83 -7.12
C PRO A 9 1.83 3.29 -7.18
N ARG A 10 1.36 4.10 -6.23
CA ARG A 10 1.99 5.40 -5.97
C ARG A 10 3.33 5.15 -5.28
N PRO A 11 4.32 6.07 -5.39
CA PRO A 11 5.52 6.00 -4.58
C PRO A 11 5.09 5.87 -3.11
N LEU A 12 5.71 4.94 -2.39
CA LEU A 12 5.48 4.81 -0.96
C LEU A 12 6.03 6.08 -0.29
N GLU A 13 5.15 6.87 0.32
CA GLU A 13 5.55 8.10 0.99
C GLU A 13 5.86 7.78 2.46
N VAL A 14 7.13 7.94 2.82
CA VAL A 14 7.62 7.78 4.19
C VAL A 14 7.98 9.15 4.74
N VAL A 15 7.07 9.75 5.51
CA VAL A 15 7.27 11.10 6.08
C VAL A 15 7.71 11.00 7.53
N ARG A 16 8.88 11.57 7.84
CA ARG A 16 9.40 11.67 9.20
C ARG A 16 8.79 12.88 9.92
N ASN A 17 8.45 12.71 11.19
CA ASN A 17 8.18 13.80 12.10
C ASN A 17 8.79 13.48 13.48
N ARG A 18 10.00 13.99 13.76
CA ARG A 18 10.86 13.93 14.99
C ARG A 18 10.88 12.66 15.86
N THR A 19 9.76 12.02 16.12
CA THR A 19 9.55 10.79 16.91
C THR A 19 8.66 9.75 16.22
N SER A 20 8.14 10.06 15.02
CA SER A 20 7.18 9.25 14.31
C SER A 20 7.43 9.19 12.80
N THR A 21 7.17 8.03 12.22
CA THR A 21 7.26 7.73 10.79
C THR A 21 5.86 7.46 10.26
N ASN A 22 5.44 8.22 9.25
CA ASN A 22 4.20 7.96 8.54
C ASN A 22 4.51 7.12 7.31
N ILE A 23 3.96 5.91 7.24
CA ILE A 23 4.06 5.03 6.08
C ILE A 23 2.73 5.16 5.34
N THR A 24 2.76 5.66 4.11
CA THR A 24 1.55 5.86 3.30
C THR A 24 1.60 4.96 2.08
N THR A 25 0.68 3.99 2.03
CA THR A 25 0.54 3.08 0.89
C THR A 25 -0.72 3.42 0.10
N ASN A 26 -0.54 3.82 -1.16
CA ASN A 26 -1.63 4.21 -2.03
C ASN A 26 -1.61 3.43 -3.35
N TYR A 27 -2.77 2.89 -3.72
CA TYR A 27 -2.98 2.21 -4.98
C TYR A 27 -4.14 2.85 -5.73
N SER A 28 -3.89 3.12 -7.01
CA SER A 28 -4.91 3.59 -7.94
C SER A 28 -5.32 2.44 -8.85
N LYS A 29 -6.62 2.21 -8.99
CA LYS A 29 -7.18 1.25 -9.94
C LYS A 29 -7.57 2.00 -11.20
N THR A 30 -6.96 1.68 -12.33
CA THR A 30 -7.22 2.40 -13.59
C THR A 30 -8.15 1.67 -14.54
N GLY A 31 -8.57 0.44 -14.23
CA GLY A 31 -9.47 -0.36 -15.08
C GLY A 31 -10.11 -1.56 -14.39
N GLY A 32 -11.12 -2.14 -15.05
CA GLY A 32 -11.84 -3.35 -14.64
C GLY A 32 -12.97 -3.14 -13.61
N SER A 33 -13.64 -4.22 -13.20
CA SER A 33 -14.75 -4.19 -12.24
C SER A 33 -14.32 -3.79 -10.83
N THR A 34 -15.27 -3.30 -10.02
CA THR A 34 -15.09 -3.05 -8.59
C THR A 34 -14.66 -4.34 -7.89
N VAL A 35 -13.60 -4.24 -7.08
CA VAL A 35 -13.06 -5.37 -6.30
C VAL A 35 -12.88 -4.96 -4.84
N SER A 36 -13.00 -5.93 -3.94
CA SER A 36 -12.59 -5.76 -2.54
C SER A 36 -11.11 -6.03 -2.40
N VAL A 37 -10.40 -5.07 -1.83
CA VAL A 37 -8.95 -5.10 -1.63
C VAL A 37 -8.61 -4.65 -0.22
N ARG A 38 -7.41 -5.00 0.25
CA ARG A 38 -6.81 -4.41 1.44
C ARG A 38 -5.41 -3.93 1.10
N VAL A 39 -5.01 -2.81 1.68
CA VAL A 39 -3.63 -2.33 1.56
C VAL A 39 -2.88 -2.64 2.84
N GLY A 40 -1.58 -2.81 2.73
CA GLY A 40 -0.70 -3.02 3.86
C GLY A 40 0.66 -2.43 3.59
N TYR A 41 1.53 -2.56 4.56
CA TYR A 41 2.95 -2.30 4.39
C TYR A 41 3.75 -3.42 5.03
N GLY A 42 4.85 -3.79 4.39
CA GLY A 42 5.94 -4.56 4.98
C GLY A 42 7.00 -3.60 5.52
N LEU A 43 7.53 -3.88 6.71
CA LEU A 43 8.59 -3.13 7.38
C LEU A 43 9.54 -4.15 8.01
N GLY A 44 10.66 -4.43 7.33
CA GLY A 44 11.53 -5.55 7.70
C GLY A 44 10.77 -6.88 7.68
N SER A 45 10.69 -7.57 8.82
CA SER A 45 9.94 -8.83 8.99
C SER A 45 8.46 -8.65 9.35
N SER A 46 8.01 -7.43 9.64
CA SER A 46 6.63 -7.16 10.03
C SER A 46 5.78 -6.76 8.84
N THR A 47 4.63 -7.42 8.67
CA THR A 47 3.63 -7.04 7.67
C THR A 47 2.33 -6.66 8.36
N VAL A 48 1.80 -5.48 8.05
CA VAL A 48 0.54 -4.99 8.60
C VAL A 48 -0.41 -4.66 7.47
N TYR A 49 -1.61 -5.24 7.52
CA TYR A 49 -2.69 -4.96 6.57
C TYR A 49 -3.80 -4.13 7.21
N SER A 50 -4.48 -3.34 6.38
CA SER A 50 -5.73 -2.68 6.72
C SER A 50 -6.91 -3.65 6.63
N SER A 51 -8.08 -3.18 7.05
CA SER A 51 -9.36 -3.79 6.68
C SER A 51 -9.54 -3.80 5.16
N TYR A 52 -10.39 -4.72 4.70
CA TYR A 52 -10.83 -4.75 3.31
C TYR A 52 -11.74 -3.55 3.02
N PHE A 53 -11.62 -3.02 1.81
CA PHE A 53 -12.48 -1.98 1.27
C PHE A 53 -12.71 -2.22 -0.23
N SER A 54 -13.84 -1.74 -0.73
CA SER A 54 -14.17 -1.82 -2.14
C SER A 54 -13.56 -0.66 -2.91
N ILE A 55 -12.97 -0.94 -4.07
CA ILE A 55 -12.40 0.06 -4.97
C ILE A 55 -12.86 -0.17 -6.40
N ALA A 56 -13.45 0.87 -6.99
CA ALA A 56 -13.90 0.89 -8.37
C ALA A 56 -12.79 1.37 -9.33
N SER A 57 -12.99 1.20 -10.63
CA SER A 57 -12.12 1.80 -11.65
C SER A 57 -12.10 3.33 -11.52
N GLY A 58 -10.92 3.94 -11.68
CA GLY A 58 -10.69 5.37 -11.52
C GLY A 58 -10.48 5.82 -10.07
N GLN A 59 -10.72 4.95 -9.08
CA GLN A 59 -10.54 5.29 -7.68
C GLN A 59 -9.10 5.04 -7.21
N THR A 60 -8.69 5.89 -6.28
CA THR A 60 -7.45 5.70 -5.51
C THR A 60 -7.83 5.45 -4.06
N LYS A 61 -7.26 4.39 -3.48
CA LYS A 61 -7.40 4.10 -2.06
C LYS A 61 -6.03 3.84 -1.49
N GLY A 62 -5.86 4.27 -0.26
CA GLY A 62 -4.62 4.09 0.46
C GLY A 62 -4.86 4.20 1.95
N LYS A 63 -3.83 3.87 2.71
CA LYS A 63 -3.82 3.96 4.15
C LYS A 63 -2.49 4.52 4.60
N THR A 64 -2.56 5.38 5.60
CA THR A 64 -1.39 5.89 6.30
C THR A 64 -1.34 5.28 7.68
N TRP A 65 -0.17 4.80 8.06
CA TRP A 65 0.13 4.30 9.39
C TRP A 65 1.15 5.21 10.05
N ASN A 66 0.83 5.65 11.26
CA ASN A 66 1.76 6.39 12.09
C ASN A 66 2.49 5.41 13.01
N LYS A 67 3.83 5.40 12.93
CA LYS A 67 4.70 4.54 13.73
C LYS A 67 5.67 5.38 14.54
N THR A 68 5.49 5.37 15.85
CA THR A 68 6.40 5.97 16.81
C THR A 68 7.55 5.01 17.12
N GLY A 69 8.80 5.47 16.98
CA GLY A 69 10.03 4.68 17.21
C GLY A 69 11.06 4.73 16.06
N ASP A 70 12.22 4.08 16.26
CA ASP A 70 13.36 4.00 15.32
C ASP A 70 13.10 3.07 14.12
N TYR A 71 12.04 3.32 13.37
CA TYR A 71 11.80 2.67 12.08
C TYR A 71 12.59 3.34 10.94
N TYR A 72 13.60 4.15 11.32
CA TYR A 72 14.38 5.09 10.51
C TYR A 72 15.06 4.46 9.29
N CYS A 73 15.41 3.17 9.35
CA CYS A 73 16.11 2.44 8.27
C CYS A 73 15.45 1.16 7.78
N SER A 74 14.17 0.95 8.10
CA SER A 74 13.50 -0.26 7.64
C SER A 74 13.02 -0.09 6.20
N SER A 75 13.50 -0.95 5.29
CA SER A 75 12.95 -1.09 3.94
C SER A 75 11.45 -1.30 4.06
N SER A 76 10.69 -0.36 3.50
CA SER A 76 9.24 -0.40 3.56
C SER A 76 8.68 -0.70 2.19
N THR A 77 7.72 -1.62 2.13
CA THR A 77 7.11 -2.08 0.88
C THR A 77 5.60 -1.96 1.02
N GLY A 78 4.95 -1.16 0.18
CA GLY A 78 3.50 -1.14 0.11
C GLY A 78 2.99 -2.47 -0.44
N LEU A 79 1.91 -2.97 0.14
CA LEU A 79 1.28 -4.24 -0.23
C LEU A 79 -0.18 -3.96 -0.59
N LEU A 80 -0.66 -4.62 -1.64
CA LEU A 80 -2.06 -4.65 -2.02
C LEU A 80 -2.47 -6.11 -2.17
N ASN A 81 -3.47 -6.51 -1.41
CA ASN A 81 -4.04 -7.84 -1.53
C ASN A 81 -5.48 -7.72 -2.03
N TYR A 82 -5.80 -8.45 -3.08
CA TYR A 82 -7.13 -8.53 -3.68
C TYR A 82 -7.47 -9.98 -4.02
N SER A 83 -8.73 -10.27 -4.32
CA SER A 83 -9.19 -11.65 -4.56
C SER A 83 -8.37 -12.41 -5.64
N GLY A 84 -7.86 -11.68 -6.64
CA GLY A 84 -7.07 -12.27 -7.74
C GLY A 84 -5.56 -12.28 -7.53
N GLY A 85 -5.03 -11.88 -6.37
CA GLY A 85 -3.59 -11.92 -6.11
C GLY A 85 -3.07 -10.83 -5.16
N THR A 86 -1.75 -10.63 -5.20
CA THR A 86 -1.06 -9.65 -4.36
C THR A 86 -0.13 -8.81 -5.23
N PHE A 87 -0.17 -7.49 -5.06
CA PHE A 87 0.73 -6.55 -5.69
C PHE A 87 1.58 -5.87 -4.63
N GLN A 88 2.83 -5.56 -4.96
CA GLN A 88 3.76 -4.88 -4.08
C GLN A 88 4.23 -3.59 -4.77
N THR A 89 4.37 -2.51 -4.03
CA THR A 89 5.10 -1.34 -4.53
C THR A 89 6.59 -1.68 -4.56
N PRO A 90 7.41 -0.96 -5.34
CA PRO A 90 8.85 -0.95 -5.11
C PRO A 90 9.15 -0.60 -3.65
N SER A 91 10.21 -1.18 -3.09
CA SER A 91 10.67 -0.88 -1.74
C SER A 91 11.16 0.57 -1.66
N ALA A 92 10.63 1.34 -0.70
CA ALA A 92 11.24 2.61 -0.34
C ALA A 92 12.37 2.33 0.64
N HIS A 93 13.57 2.71 0.23
CA HIS A 93 14.75 2.80 1.09
C HIS A 93 14.89 4.26 1.53
N CYS A 94 15.16 4.45 2.81
CA CYS A 94 15.38 5.74 3.44
C CYS A 94 16.77 6.32 3.14
#